data_AF-A0A841JM85-F1
#
_entry.id   AF-A0A841JM85-F1
#
_cell.length_a   1.000
_cell.length_b   1.000
_cell.length_c   1.000
_cell.angle_alpha   90.00
_cell.angle_beta   90.00
_cell.angle_gamma   90.00
#
_symmetry.space_group_name_H-M   'P 1'
#
loop_
_entity.id
_entity.type
_entity.pdbx_description
1 polymer ?
#
loop_
_entity_poly.entity_id
_entity_poly.type
_entity_poly.pdbx_seq_one_letter_code
_entity_poly.pdbx_strand_id
1 'polypeptide(L)'
;MNFLSHYYFDRDINNCYHILGIVLPDLLKNADKNIILHPEKLQHTDKNINSIIAGWNKHLAVDRYFHSSDFFATYSHQLKKQLLPAIEGSPVKPFFLGHVALELIIDNLLLTTGEIQVEDFYTNLATCETAAIDEFLIFSGLADSSVFLKFYADFNRSQYLHTYAETHQIAYALKRICMRIWRNPFTPEHEAQMNEVLSDYRDYLLPDFMSIFEEITNKLIAI
;
A
#
# COMPACT_ATOMS: atom_id res chain seq x y z
N MET A 1 -4.17 4.02 1.59
CA MET A 1 -2.78 3.96 2.08
C MET A 1 -2.06 2.87 1.30
N ASN A 2 -0.74 2.72 1.43
CA ASN A 2 -0.01 1.62 0.79
C ASN A 2 0.42 0.56 1.83
N PHE A 3 1.10 -0.50 1.39
CA PHE A 3 1.38 -1.71 2.17
C PHE A 3 1.87 -1.46 3.60
N LEU A 4 2.93 -0.67 3.77
CA LEU A 4 3.61 -0.54 5.07
C LEU A 4 2.82 0.36 6.01
N SER A 5 2.21 1.41 5.48
CA SER A 5 1.30 2.28 6.22
C SER A 5 0.09 1.52 6.76
N HIS A 6 -0.45 0.56 6.00
CA HIS A 6 -1.48 -0.35 6.51
C HIS A 6 -0.94 -1.29 7.59
N TYR A 7 0.22 -1.90 7.37
CA TYR A 7 0.87 -2.78 8.33
C TYR A 7 1.20 -2.10 9.67
N TYR A 8 1.56 -0.81 9.64
CA TYR A 8 1.97 -0.02 10.81
C TYR A 8 1.09 -0.27 12.05
N PHE A 9 -0.24 -0.19 11.87
CA PHE A 9 -1.19 -0.20 12.99
C PHE A 9 -1.22 -1.51 13.77
N ASP A 10 -0.83 -2.61 13.14
CA ASP A 10 -0.89 -3.96 13.70
C ASP A 10 0.48 -4.65 13.63
N ARG A 11 1.58 -3.88 13.49
CA ARG A 11 2.94 -4.41 13.29
C ARG A 11 3.43 -5.35 14.40
N ASP A 12 2.93 -5.13 15.62
CA ASP A 12 3.25 -5.95 16.79
C ASP A 12 2.34 -7.20 16.95
N ILE A 13 1.38 -7.41 16.04
CA ILE A 13 0.47 -8.56 16.09
C ILE A 13 1.14 -9.81 15.47
N ASN A 14 1.24 -10.87 16.27
CA ASN A 14 1.72 -12.18 15.83
C ASN A 14 0.59 -13.07 15.28
N ASN A 15 -0.07 -12.63 14.20
CA ASN A 15 -1.06 -13.40 13.48
C ASN A 15 -0.94 -13.13 11.97
N CYS A 16 -0.31 -14.05 11.25
CA CYS A 16 -0.05 -13.86 9.83
C CYS A 16 -1.30 -13.69 8.99
N TYR A 17 -2.39 -14.34 9.35
CA TYR A 17 -3.63 -14.27 8.57
C TYR A 17 -4.27 -12.89 8.71
N HIS A 18 -4.21 -12.30 9.90
CA HIS A 18 -4.65 -10.92 10.12
C HIS A 18 -3.77 -9.94 9.35
N ILE A 19 -2.44 -10.05 9.46
CA ILE A 19 -1.49 -9.19 8.74
C ILE A 19 -1.66 -9.32 7.22
N LEU A 20 -1.81 -10.55 6.72
CA LEU A 20 -2.12 -10.79 5.31
C LEU A 20 -3.40 -10.05 4.94
N GLY A 21 -4.48 -10.21 5.71
CA GLY A 21 -5.75 -9.52 5.48
C GLY A 21 -5.62 -8.00 5.36
N ILE A 22 -4.75 -7.39 6.16
CA ILE A 22 -4.48 -5.93 6.13
C ILE A 22 -3.89 -5.47 4.79
N VAL A 23 -3.03 -6.27 4.15
CA VAL A 23 -2.35 -5.87 2.91
C VAL A 23 -2.91 -6.56 1.67
N LEU A 24 -3.79 -7.55 1.84
CA LEU A 24 -4.32 -8.36 0.76
C LEU A 24 -5.08 -7.56 -0.31
N PRO A 25 -5.90 -6.53 0.02
CA PRO A 25 -6.54 -5.69 -0.99
C PRO A 25 -5.52 -5.10 -1.99
N ASP A 26 -4.42 -4.55 -1.48
CA ASP A 26 -3.36 -3.96 -2.30
C ASP A 26 -2.61 -5.04 -3.09
N LEU A 27 -2.27 -6.17 -2.43
CA LEU A 27 -1.57 -7.28 -3.10
C LEU A 27 -2.38 -7.84 -4.26
N LEU A 28 -3.70 -7.98 -4.12
CA LEU A 28 -4.57 -8.46 -5.20
C LEU A 28 -4.56 -7.51 -6.39
N LYS A 29 -4.65 -6.19 -6.16
CA LYS A 29 -4.56 -5.18 -7.23
C LYS A 29 -3.19 -5.13 -7.89
N ASN A 30 -2.14 -5.52 -7.18
CA ASN A 30 -0.79 -5.66 -7.73
C ASN A 30 -0.64 -6.93 -8.57
N ALA A 31 -1.27 -8.05 -8.17
CA ALA A 31 -1.28 -9.30 -8.91
C ALA A 31 -2.10 -9.20 -10.20
N ASP A 32 -3.34 -8.72 -10.09
CA ASP A 32 -4.24 -8.46 -11.22
C ASP A 32 -5.24 -7.36 -10.85
N LYS A 33 -5.15 -6.23 -11.55
CA LYS A 33 -6.01 -5.06 -11.34
C LYS A 33 -7.51 -5.35 -11.51
N ASN A 34 -7.86 -6.43 -12.22
CA ASN A 34 -9.24 -6.81 -12.50
C ASN A 34 -9.89 -7.61 -11.37
N ILE A 35 -9.11 -8.10 -10.39
CA ILE A 35 -9.67 -8.81 -9.23
C ILE A 35 -10.49 -7.84 -8.38
N ILE A 36 -11.73 -8.20 -8.09
CA ILE A 36 -12.63 -7.46 -7.21
C ILE A 36 -13.29 -8.49 -6.29
N LEU A 37 -13.05 -8.37 -4.98
CA LEU A 37 -13.62 -9.23 -3.94
C LEU A 37 -14.28 -8.35 -2.88
N HIS A 38 -15.30 -8.89 -2.22
CA HIS A 38 -16.06 -8.22 -1.16
C HIS A 38 -16.27 -9.15 0.06
N PRO A 39 -15.19 -9.52 0.77
CA PRO A 39 -15.25 -10.49 1.86
C PRO A 39 -15.76 -9.91 3.19
N GLU A 40 -16.05 -8.60 3.25
CA GLU A 40 -16.21 -7.83 4.49
C GLU A 40 -17.27 -8.40 5.44
N LYS A 41 -18.31 -9.02 4.86
CA LYS A 41 -19.47 -9.58 5.57
C LYS A 41 -19.47 -11.09 5.61
N LEU A 42 -18.48 -11.75 5.03
CA LEU A 42 -18.39 -13.19 5.02
C LEU A 42 -18.04 -13.73 6.41
N GLN A 43 -18.46 -14.96 6.67
CA GLN A 43 -18.11 -15.70 7.88
C GLN A 43 -17.76 -17.12 7.48
N HIS A 44 -16.61 -17.58 7.94
CA HIS A 44 -16.11 -18.93 7.67
C HIS A 44 -16.06 -19.76 8.96
N THR A 45 -16.04 -21.09 8.86
CA THR A 45 -15.86 -21.96 10.03
C THR A 45 -14.41 -21.99 10.51
N ASP A 46 -13.46 -21.76 9.60
CA ASP A 46 -12.03 -21.64 9.89
C ASP A 46 -11.70 -20.25 10.48
N LYS A 47 -11.09 -20.26 11.67
CA LYS A 47 -10.60 -19.07 12.38
C LYS A 47 -9.49 -18.31 11.63
N ASN A 48 -8.68 -19.00 10.83
CA ASN A 48 -7.60 -18.39 10.07
C ASN A 48 -8.18 -17.54 8.93
N ILE A 49 -9.18 -18.06 8.22
CA ILE A 49 -9.91 -17.33 7.18
C ILE A 49 -10.65 -16.14 7.77
N ASN A 50 -11.30 -16.30 8.93
CA ASN A 50 -11.90 -15.17 9.64
C ASN A 50 -10.88 -14.11 10.09
N SER A 51 -9.63 -14.51 10.38
CA SER A 51 -8.55 -13.55 10.68
C SER A 51 -8.16 -12.74 9.45
N ILE A 52 -8.12 -13.35 8.26
CA ILE A 52 -7.92 -12.61 6.98
C ILE A 52 -9.07 -11.60 6.78
N ILE A 53 -10.32 -12.01 6.98
CA ILE A 53 -11.49 -11.12 6.86
C ILE A 53 -11.41 -9.96 7.86
N ALA A 54 -10.96 -10.21 9.09
CA ALA A 54 -10.77 -9.16 10.10
C ALA A 54 -9.69 -8.14 9.68
N GLY A 55 -8.54 -8.63 9.18
CA GLY A 55 -7.49 -7.78 8.61
C GLY A 55 -7.98 -6.97 7.42
N TRP A 56 -8.76 -7.57 6.52
CA TRP A 56 -9.37 -6.88 5.37
C TRP A 56 -10.29 -5.75 5.82
N ASN A 57 -11.15 -6.00 6.81
CA ASN A 57 -12.02 -4.98 7.36
C ASN A 57 -11.23 -3.83 8.04
N LYS A 58 -10.11 -4.16 8.68
CA LYS A 58 -9.19 -3.15 9.23
C LYS A 58 -8.57 -2.29 8.13
N HIS A 59 -8.11 -2.90 7.03
CA HIS A 59 -7.62 -2.17 5.85
C HIS A 59 -8.65 -1.13 5.39
N LEU A 60 -9.90 -1.55 5.15
CA LEU A 60 -10.97 -0.66 4.71
C LEU A 60 -11.29 0.47 5.71
N ALA A 61 -11.17 0.20 7.01
CA ALA A 61 -11.35 1.21 8.04
C ALA A 61 -10.22 2.25 8.01
N VAL A 62 -8.96 1.80 7.96
CA VAL A 62 -7.79 2.67 7.84
C VAL A 62 -7.89 3.53 6.59
N ASP A 63 -8.23 2.93 5.45
CA ASP A 63 -8.37 3.65 4.19
C ASP A 63 -9.44 4.73 4.23
N ARG A 64 -10.60 4.41 4.81
CA ARG A 64 -11.67 5.38 5.00
C ARG A 64 -11.22 6.55 5.86
N TYR A 65 -10.50 6.30 6.97
CA TYR A 65 -10.01 7.36 7.84
C TYR A 65 -8.90 8.19 7.20
N PHE A 66 -7.99 7.56 6.47
CA PHE A 66 -6.93 8.22 5.74
C PHE A 66 -7.49 9.15 4.66
N HIS A 67 -8.31 8.62 3.75
CA HIS A 67 -8.83 9.39 2.61
C HIS A 67 -9.81 10.50 3.00
N SER A 68 -10.40 10.42 4.20
CA SER A 68 -11.26 11.48 4.75
C SER A 68 -10.53 12.47 5.66
N SER A 69 -9.22 12.29 5.89
CA SER A 69 -8.43 13.18 6.75
C SER A 69 -8.07 14.49 6.04
N ASP A 70 -7.95 15.56 6.83
CA ASP A 70 -7.41 16.84 6.35
C ASP A 70 -5.95 16.71 5.93
N PHE A 71 -5.19 15.84 6.60
CA PHE A 71 -3.83 15.47 6.22
C PHE A 71 -3.77 15.02 4.76
N PHE A 72 -4.55 14.00 4.39
CA PHE A 72 -4.53 13.45 3.05
C PHE A 72 -5.00 14.49 2.02
N ALA A 73 -6.10 15.19 2.30
CA ALA A 73 -6.63 16.21 1.39
C ALA A 73 -5.61 17.33 1.13
N THR A 74 -4.91 17.77 2.17
CA THR A 74 -3.92 18.85 2.11
C THR A 74 -2.67 18.42 1.36
N TYR A 75 -2.01 17.36 1.83
CA TYR A 75 -0.71 16.97 1.30
C TYR A 75 -0.81 16.34 -0.09
N SER A 76 -1.88 15.62 -0.43
CA SER A 76 -2.06 15.08 -1.79
C SER A 76 -2.29 16.19 -2.82
N HIS A 77 -3.01 17.25 -2.43
CA HIS A 77 -3.25 18.41 -3.30
C HIS A 77 -2.01 19.28 -3.47
N GLN A 78 -1.25 19.50 -2.40
CA GLN A 78 0.05 20.19 -2.46
C GLN A 78 1.02 19.42 -3.35
N LEU A 79 1.22 18.13 -3.12
CA LEU A 79 2.11 17.28 -3.90
C LEU A 79 1.69 17.21 -5.38
N LYS A 80 0.40 17.08 -5.67
CA LYS A 80 -0.14 17.20 -7.03
C LYS A 80 0.33 18.47 -7.74
N LYS A 81 0.27 19.63 -7.07
CA LYS A 81 0.67 20.91 -7.67
C LYS A 81 2.17 20.95 -7.96
N GLN A 82 2.99 20.38 -7.08
CA GLN A 82 4.44 20.34 -7.27
C GLN A 82 4.85 19.35 -8.37
N LEU A 83 4.14 18.24 -8.53
CA LEU A 83 4.41 17.26 -9.58
C LEU A 83 3.88 17.69 -10.96
N LEU A 84 2.90 18.59 -11.02
CA LEU A 84 2.25 18.98 -12.28
C LEU A 84 3.25 19.47 -13.36
N PRO A 85 4.23 20.35 -13.07
CA PRO A 85 5.24 20.74 -14.05
C PRO A 85 6.15 19.58 -14.48
N ALA A 86 6.47 18.65 -13.56
CA ALA A 86 7.36 17.52 -13.81
C ALA A 86 6.80 16.47 -14.78
N ILE A 87 5.50 16.52 -15.06
CA ILE A 87 4.82 15.58 -15.95
C ILE A 87 4.10 16.27 -17.11
N GLU A 88 4.55 17.46 -17.50
CA GLU A 88 3.93 18.22 -18.59
C GLU A 88 3.88 17.40 -19.90
N GLY A 89 2.68 17.26 -20.48
CA GLY A 89 2.48 16.44 -21.68
C GLY A 89 2.41 14.93 -21.43
N SER A 90 2.59 14.45 -20.19
CA SER A 90 2.28 13.07 -19.81
C SER A 90 0.78 12.78 -19.88
N PRO A 91 0.36 11.54 -20.22
CA PRO A 91 -1.05 11.13 -20.14
C PRO A 91 -1.54 10.93 -18.70
N VAL A 92 -0.64 10.88 -17.72
CA VAL A 92 -0.97 10.59 -16.31
C VAL A 92 -1.77 11.73 -15.70
N LYS A 93 -2.81 11.39 -14.92
CA LYS A 93 -3.65 12.39 -14.26
C LYS A 93 -2.93 12.93 -13.00
N PRO A 94 -2.76 14.26 -12.86
CA PRO A 94 -2.03 14.83 -11.72
C PRO A 94 -2.63 14.47 -10.36
N PHE A 95 -3.98 14.43 -10.24
CA PHE A 95 -4.63 14.06 -8.98
C PHE A 95 -4.33 12.62 -8.55
N PHE A 96 -4.26 11.70 -9.52
CA PHE A 96 -3.89 10.31 -9.28
C PHE A 96 -2.41 10.22 -8.87
N LEU A 97 -1.54 10.98 -9.54
CA LEU A 97 -0.11 10.97 -9.23
C LEU A 97 0.18 11.49 -7.82
N GLY A 98 -0.39 12.65 -7.45
CA GLY A 98 -0.21 13.22 -6.11
C GLY A 98 -0.77 12.34 -4.98
N HIS A 99 -1.87 11.63 -5.24
CA HIS A 99 -2.43 10.62 -4.33
C HIS A 99 -1.41 9.50 -4.06
N VAL A 100 -1.02 8.77 -5.10
CA VAL A 100 -0.16 7.58 -4.94
C VAL A 100 1.24 7.94 -4.48
N ALA A 101 1.77 9.09 -4.94
CA ALA A 101 3.07 9.58 -4.51
C ALA A 101 3.10 9.85 -3.00
N LEU A 102 2.03 10.42 -2.43
CA LEU A 102 1.95 10.66 -0.98
C LEU A 102 1.99 9.35 -0.20
N GLU A 103 1.24 8.33 -0.63
CA GLU A 103 1.23 7.03 0.04
C GLU A 103 2.59 6.34 0.01
N LEU A 104 3.30 6.42 -1.12
CA LEU A 104 4.66 5.89 -1.25
C LEU A 104 5.69 6.65 -0.40
N ILE A 105 5.56 7.97 -0.29
CA ILE A 105 6.40 8.78 0.59
C ILE A 105 6.19 8.38 2.05
N ILE A 106 4.93 8.18 2.48
CA ILE A 106 4.64 7.76 3.85
C ILE A 106 5.26 6.38 4.14
N ASP A 107 5.10 5.42 3.23
CA ASP A 107 5.75 4.11 3.36
C ASP A 107 7.29 4.22 3.45
N ASN A 108 7.92 5.06 2.61
CA ASN A 108 9.36 5.33 2.69
C ASN A 108 9.76 5.96 4.04
N LEU A 109 8.97 6.91 4.54
CA LEU A 109 9.23 7.58 5.82
C LEU A 109 9.15 6.59 6.98
N LEU A 110 8.17 5.69 7.01
CA LEU A 110 8.09 4.64 8.03
C LEU A 110 9.35 3.77 8.07
N LEU A 111 9.92 3.44 6.91
CA LEU A 111 11.15 2.66 6.84
C LEU A 111 12.38 3.44 7.28
N THR A 112 12.54 4.63 6.74
CA THR A 112 13.76 5.43 6.92
C THR A 112 13.86 6.08 8.30
N THR A 113 12.74 6.17 9.02
CA THR A 113 12.69 6.61 10.44
C THR A 113 12.73 5.44 11.43
N GLY A 114 12.65 4.19 10.95
CA GLY A 114 12.70 2.99 11.78
C GLY A 114 11.39 2.62 12.47
N GLU A 115 10.28 3.28 12.13
CA GLU A 115 8.93 3.00 12.65
C GLU A 115 8.42 1.60 12.27
N ILE A 116 8.95 1.04 11.17
CA ILE A 116 8.68 -0.33 10.71
C ILE A 116 9.98 -1.00 10.31
N GLN A 117 10.09 -2.30 10.62
CA GLN A 117 11.11 -3.19 10.08
C GLN A 117 10.48 -4.05 8.96
N VAL A 118 11.05 -4.01 7.75
CA VAL A 118 10.52 -4.76 6.59
C VAL A 118 10.69 -6.26 6.76
N GLU A 119 11.73 -6.67 7.47
CA GLU A 119 12.03 -8.05 7.80
C GLU A 119 10.90 -8.69 8.60
N ASP A 120 10.35 -7.98 9.57
CA ASP A 120 9.23 -8.45 10.39
C ASP A 120 7.97 -8.63 9.54
N PHE A 121 7.69 -7.67 8.64
CA PHE A 121 6.60 -7.74 7.69
C PHE A 121 6.67 -9.01 6.82
N TYR A 122 7.80 -9.28 6.17
CA TYR A 122 7.95 -10.45 5.31
C TYR A 122 8.02 -11.76 6.11
N THR A 123 8.67 -11.76 7.27
CA THR A 123 8.71 -12.94 8.16
C THR A 123 7.29 -13.35 8.55
N ASN A 124 6.47 -12.37 8.91
CA ASN A 124 5.08 -12.60 9.27
C ASN A 124 4.30 -13.18 8.09
N LEU A 125 4.34 -12.55 6.91
CA LEU A 125 3.66 -13.06 5.71
C LEU A 125 4.11 -14.46 5.26
N ALA A 126 5.40 -14.77 5.39
CA ALA A 126 5.96 -16.06 5.00
C ALA A 126 5.47 -17.24 5.88
N THR A 127 4.93 -16.96 7.07
CA THR A 127 4.39 -18.00 7.97
C THR A 127 2.96 -18.43 7.63
N CYS A 128 2.29 -17.75 6.71
CA CYS A 128 0.94 -18.11 6.29
C CYS A 128 0.90 -19.32 5.37
N GLU A 129 0.04 -20.28 5.72
CA GLU A 129 -0.17 -21.48 4.91
C GLU A 129 -0.92 -21.14 3.62
N THR A 130 -0.30 -21.48 2.49
CA THR A 130 -0.87 -21.27 1.15
C THR A 130 -2.29 -21.85 1.00
N ALA A 131 -2.58 -22.98 1.63
CA ALA A 131 -3.91 -23.61 1.57
C ALA A 131 -5.01 -22.73 2.16
N ALA A 132 -4.75 -22.03 3.26
CA ALA A 132 -5.72 -21.12 3.86
C ALA A 132 -5.90 -19.84 3.03
N ILE A 133 -4.84 -19.37 2.36
CA ILE A 133 -4.92 -18.24 1.42
C ILE A 133 -5.79 -18.62 0.21
N ASP A 134 -5.53 -19.79 -0.37
CA ASP A 134 -6.28 -20.33 -1.50
C ASP A 134 -7.77 -20.47 -1.17
N GLU A 135 -8.07 -21.12 -0.05
CA GLU A 135 -9.45 -21.30 0.43
C GLU A 135 -10.14 -19.95 0.65
N PHE A 136 -9.48 -18.97 1.29
CA PHE A 136 -10.05 -17.63 1.47
C PHE A 136 -10.41 -16.98 0.12
N LEU A 137 -9.52 -17.06 -0.87
CA LEU A 137 -9.74 -16.41 -2.17
C LEU A 137 -10.91 -17.05 -2.91
N ILE A 138 -10.97 -18.38 -2.95
CA ILE A 138 -12.06 -19.13 -3.58
C ILE A 138 -13.37 -18.86 -2.86
N PHE A 139 -13.38 -18.94 -1.53
CA PHE A 139 -14.54 -18.64 -0.69
C PHE A 139 -15.05 -17.20 -0.88
N SER A 140 -14.13 -16.25 -1.12
CA SER A 140 -14.46 -14.85 -1.40
C SER A 140 -14.95 -14.59 -2.83
N GLY A 141 -15.01 -15.62 -3.68
CA GLY A 141 -15.55 -15.56 -5.04
C GLY A 141 -14.51 -15.49 -6.15
N LEU A 142 -13.22 -15.70 -5.87
CA LEU A 142 -12.20 -15.79 -6.92
C LEU A 142 -12.25 -17.17 -7.57
N ALA A 143 -12.48 -17.22 -8.89
CA ALA A 143 -12.60 -18.49 -9.61
C ALA A 143 -11.27 -19.27 -9.73
N ASP A 144 -10.16 -18.55 -9.81
CA ASP A 144 -8.81 -19.12 -9.92
C ASP A 144 -7.82 -18.24 -9.14
N SER A 145 -7.23 -18.80 -8.09
CA SER A 145 -6.25 -18.16 -7.22
C SER A 145 -4.82 -18.26 -7.73
N SER A 146 -4.55 -19.08 -8.75
CA SER A 146 -3.19 -19.46 -9.17
C SER A 146 -2.31 -18.26 -9.53
N VAL A 147 -2.88 -17.27 -10.20
CA VAL A 147 -2.21 -16.00 -10.54
C VAL A 147 -1.76 -15.27 -9.28
N PHE A 148 -2.65 -15.15 -8.29
CA PHE A 148 -2.34 -14.50 -7.03
C PHE A 148 -1.33 -15.30 -6.20
N LEU A 149 -1.51 -16.61 -6.06
CA LEU A 149 -0.60 -17.45 -5.27
C LEU A 149 0.82 -17.43 -5.83
N LYS A 150 0.97 -17.42 -7.16
CA LYS A 150 2.27 -17.21 -7.82
C LYS A 150 2.84 -15.83 -7.50
N PHE A 151 2.03 -14.78 -7.65
CA PHE A 151 2.44 -13.42 -7.31
C PHE A 151 2.88 -13.29 -5.84
N TYR A 152 2.13 -13.88 -4.91
CA TYR A 152 2.41 -13.84 -3.48
C TYR A 152 3.73 -14.54 -3.13
N ALA A 153 4.01 -15.69 -3.76
CA ALA A 153 5.29 -16.38 -3.62
C ALA A 153 6.46 -15.54 -4.17
N ASP A 154 6.27 -14.88 -5.32
CA ASP A 154 7.28 -13.99 -5.92
C ASP A 154 7.49 -12.71 -5.09
N PHE A 155 6.42 -12.16 -4.51
CA PHE A 155 6.45 -11.00 -3.63
C PHE A 155 7.25 -11.28 -2.34
N ASN A 156 6.98 -12.40 -1.67
CA ASN A 156 7.76 -12.82 -0.50
C ASN A 156 9.21 -13.14 -0.83
N ARG A 157 9.48 -13.75 -2.00
CA ARG A 157 10.86 -14.10 -2.40
C ARG A 157 11.70 -12.89 -2.80
N SER A 158 11.11 -11.93 -3.51
CA SER A 158 11.82 -10.74 -3.98
C SER A 158 12.05 -9.71 -2.88
N GLN A 159 11.24 -9.76 -1.82
CA GLN A 159 11.21 -8.80 -0.72
C GLN A 159 11.27 -7.34 -1.21
N TYR A 160 10.49 -7.05 -2.25
CA TYR A 160 10.51 -5.80 -3.00
C TYR A 160 10.45 -4.55 -2.12
N LEU A 161 9.74 -4.58 -0.99
CA LEU A 161 9.60 -3.42 -0.11
C LEU A 161 10.90 -2.98 0.57
N HIS A 162 11.98 -3.78 0.61
CA HIS A 162 13.29 -3.28 1.04
C HIS A 162 13.77 -2.12 0.16
N THR A 163 13.41 -2.13 -1.12
CA THR A 163 13.79 -1.05 -2.05
C THR A 163 13.11 0.27 -1.69
N TYR A 164 11.99 0.26 -0.96
CA TYR A 164 11.28 1.49 -0.59
C TYR A 164 12.07 2.38 0.37
N ALA A 165 13.13 1.88 1.02
CA ALA A 165 13.99 2.72 1.86
C ALA A 165 14.76 3.78 1.04
N GLU A 166 14.97 3.55 -0.26
CA GLU A 166 15.69 4.48 -1.13
C GLU A 166 14.71 5.44 -1.82
N THR A 167 14.91 6.76 -1.66
CA THR A 167 13.99 7.78 -2.21
C THR A 167 13.80 7.67 -3.73
N HIS A 168 14.84 7.34 -4.50
CA HIS A 168 14.72 7.17 -5.95
C HIS A 168 13.85 5.96 -6.34
N GLN A 169 13.66 5.00 -5.44
CA GLN A 169 12.76 3.87 -5.65
C GLN A 169 11.28 4.27 -5.46
N ILE A 170 10.98 5.41 -4.82
CA ILE A 170 9.62 5.98 -4.77
C ILE A 170 9.17 6.34 -6.19
N ALA A 171 9.99 7.08 -6.94
CA ALA A 171 9.65 7.46 -8.33
C ALA A 171 9.55 6.22 -9.23
N TYR A 172 10.45 5.25 -9.03
CA TYR A 172 10.38 3.97 -9.76
C TYR A 172 9.08 3.23 -9.47
N ALA A 173 8.71 3.07 -8.18
CA ALA A 173 7.45 2.43 -7.77
C ALA A 173 6.24 3.16 -8.37
N LEU A 174 6.23 4.49 -8.30
CA LEU A 174 5.18 5.33 -8.85
C LEU A 174 5.03 5.12 -10.37
N LYS A 175 6.14 5.11 -11.11
CA LYS A 175 6.17 4.78 -12.55
C LYS A 175 5.57 3.39 -12.81
N ARG A 176 5.96 2.38 -12.04
CA ARG A 176 5.46 1.00 -12.19
C ARG A 176 3.95 0.91 -11.94
N ILE A 177 3.41 1.70 -11.01
CA ILE A 177 1.97 1.82 -10.76
C ILE A 177 1.28 2.50 -11.94
N CYS A 178 1.79 3.64 -12.41
CA CYS A 178 1.26 4.35 -13.59
C CYS A 178 1.24 3.47 -14.85
N MET A 179 2.26 2.62 -15.04
CA MET A 179 2.36 1.70 -16.19
C MET A 179 1.23 0.68 -16.28
N ARG A 180 0.47 0.45 -15.20
CA ARG A 180 -0.71 -0.44 -15.19
C ARG A 180 -1.91 0.17 -15.91
N ILE A 181 -1.92 1.49 -16.06
CA ILE A 181 -3.01 2.26 -16.67
C ILE A 181 -2.55 2.86 -18.01
N TRP A 182 -1.32 3.38 -18.08
CA TRP A 182 -0.77 4.03 -19.27
C TRP A 182 0.48 3.32 -19.76
N ARG A 183 0.57 3.03 -21.06
CA ARG A 183 1.79 2.48 -21.65
C ARG A 183 2.84 3.59 -21.76
N ASN A 184 4.02 3.38 -21.17
CA ASN A 184 5.14 4.34 -21.16
C ASN A 184 4.71 5.76 -20.70
N PRO A 185 4.29 5.93 -19.44
CA PRO A 185 3.67 7.16 -18.95
C PRO A 185 4.62 8.37 -18.89
N PHE A 186 5.93 8.13 -18.84
CA PHE A 186 6.94 9.14 -18.55
C PHE A 186 8.13 9.02 -19.51
N THR A 187 8.75 10.14 -19.83
CA THR A 187 10.05 10.20 -20.49
C THR A 187 11.16 10.20 -19.43
N PRO A 188 12.44 10.00 -19.81
CA PRO A 188 13.54 10.14 -18.87
C PRO A 188 13.58 11.50 -18.16
N GLU A 189 13.19 12.58 -18.85
CA GLU A 189 13.13 13.93 -18.28
C GLU A 189 12.04 14.05 -17.22
N HIS A 190 10.84 13.50 -17.47
CA HIS A 190 9.78 13.44 -16.46
C HIS A 190 10.26 12.66 -15.22
N GLU A 191 10.95 11.55 -15.41
CA GLU A 191 11.47 10.73 -14.30
C GLU A 191 12.50 11.49 -13.46
N ALA A 192 13.42 12.22 -14.10
CA ALA A 192 14.40 13.04 -13.40
C ALA A 192 13.72 14.16 -12.58
N GLN A 193 12.79 14.90 -13.19
CA GLN A 193 12.08 15.99 -12.51
C GLN A 193 11.19 15.48 -11.36
N MET A 194 10.50 14.35 -11.56
CA MET A 194 9.72 13.74 -10.48
C MET A 194 10.60 13.28 -9.32
N ASN A 195 11.79 12.73 -9.57
CA ASN A 195 12.72 12.34 -8.51
C ASN A 195 13.09 13.51 -7.60
N GLU A 196 13.40 14.67 -8.18
CA GLU A 196 13.70 15.89 -7.43
C GLU A 196 12.50 16.31 -6.56
N VAL A 197 11.32 16.44 -7.17
CA VAL A 197 10.09 16.82 -6.44
C VAL A 197 9.77 15.85 -5.30
N LEU A 198 9.87 14.53 -5.54
CA LEU A 198 9.56 13.53 -4.53
C LEU A 198 10.56 13.55 -3.37
N SER A 199 11.84 13.77 -3.66
CA SER A 199 12.87 13.90 -2.62
C SER A 199 12.63 15.11 -1.74
N ASP A 200 12.42 16.28 -2.34
CA ASP A 200 12.17 17.51 -1.60
C ASP A 200 10.88 17.42 -0.76
N TYR A 201 9.83 16.82 -1.33
CA TYR A 201 8.55 16.69 -0.64
C TYR A 201 8.59 15.68 0.50
N ARG A 202 9.36 14.59 0.35
CA ARG A 202 9.60 13.64 1.44
C ARG A 202 10.23 14.35 2.64
N ASP A 203 11.27 15.13 2.42
CA ASP A 203 11.96 15.86 3.49
C ASP A 203 11.07 16.94 4.11
N TYR A 204 10.23 17.58 3.31
CA TYR A 204 9.20 18.50 3.79
C TYR A 204 8.14 17.81 4.68
N LEU A 205 7.74 16.58 4.37
CA LEU A 205 6.71 15.84 5.12
C LEU A 205 7.24 15.17 6.39
N LEU A 206 8.54 14.86 6.44
CA LEU A 206 9.22 14.18 7.56
C LEU A 206 8.87 14.68 8.98
N PRO A 207 8.78 15.99 9.28
CA PRO A 207 8.44 16.42 10.64
C PRO A 207 7.00 16.09 11.06
N ASP A 208 6.06 15.97 10.11
CA ASP A 208 4.62 15.94 10.39
C ASP A 208 3.95 14.62 10.01
N PHE A 209 4.62 13.72 9.28
CA PHE A 209 3.99 12.52 8.71
C PHE A 209 3.40 11.57 9.76
N MET A 210 3.86 11.59 11.02
CA MET A 210 3.30 10.74 12.07
C MET A 210 1.92 11.20 12.55
N SER A 211 1.54 12.46 12.31
CA SER A 211 0.24 13.00 12.75
C SER A 211 -0.95 12.22 12.18
N ILE A 212 -0.85 11.68 10.96
CA ILE A 212 -1.92 10.88 10.37
C ILE A 212 -2.06 9.50 11.04
N PHE A 213 -0.97 8.92 11.53
CA PHE A 213 -1.02 7.66 12.27
C PHE A 213 -1.64 7.85 13.65
N GLU A 214 -1.32 8.94 14.33
CA GLU A 214 -1.96 9.33 15.60
C GLU A 214 -3.47 9.58 15.40
N GLU A 215 -3.86 10.34 14.37
CA GLU A 215 -5.26 10.61 14.04
C GLU A 215 -6.04 9.31 13.79
N ILE A 216 -5.53 8.44 12.93
CA ILE A 216 -6.18 7.17 12.58
C ILE A 216 -6.25 6.24 13.80
N THR A 217 -5.18 6.18 14.61
CA THR A 217 -5.15 5.35 15.84
C THR A 217 -6.27 5.77 16.80
N ASN A 218 -6.45 7.07 17.03
CA ASN A 218 -7.52 7.59 17.87
C ASN A 218 -8.92 7.23 17.32
N LYS A 219 -9.12 7.29 16.00
CA LYS A 219 -10.39 6.90 15.37
C LYS A 219 -10.65 5.40 15.45
N LEU A 220 -9.61 4.55 15.41
CA LEU A 220 -9.74 3.10 15.52
C LEU A 220 -10.11 2.64 16.93
N ILE A 221 -9.70 3.37 17.97
CA ILE A 221 -10.03 3.08 19.39
C ILE A 221 -11.46 3.53 19.73
N ALA A 222 -11.99 4.53 19.02
CA ALA A 222 -13.31 5.10 19.27
C ALA A 222 -14.49 4.25 18.75
N ILE A 223 -14.24 3.02 18.30
CA ILE A 223 -15.22 2.05 17.76
C ILE A 223 -15.46 0.96 18.80
#